data_AF-A0A1J5KKT3-F1
#
_entry.id   AF-A0A1J5KKT3-F1
#
_cell.length_a   1.000
_cell.length_b   1.000
_cell.length_c   1.000
_cell.angle_alpha   90.00
_cell.angle_beta   90.00
_cell.angle_gamma   90.00
#
_symmetry.space_group_name_H-M   'P 1'
#
loop_
_entity.id
_entity.type
_entity.pdbx_description
1 polymer ?
#
loop_
_entity_poly.entity_id
_entity_poly.type
_entity_poly.pdbx_seq_one_letter_code
_entity_poly.pdbx_strand_id
1 'polypeptide(L)'
;MNRNEVIEFFQNLPKSEIDQFNKALELYRKNPKHNQGLMRRYNASGYTKSALQNLLYDLKQLYAIKDVEIRSKKTVNVPTSTPSATTATDINDIDVVHDDVTDDKQEVKFRDQYSFLQEEDCPNELKVLAADKITAYNNYKLAHEELQKAESGTIEISEEEKAVLAKNVTTYFEENEEIKAELVYYQENKKILGKHSIFAKLKFERIVENMSADDCFKFVKNTPSYISKKKTKIKDAVSEDKKKQFQNDIDNRNLMLSIVNKKLGLGGK
;
A
#
# COMPACT_ATOMS: atom_id res chain seq x y z
N MET A 1 20.63 7.37 -34.74
CA MET A 1 20.27 6.09 -34.09
C MET A 1 18.81 6.15 -33.69
N ASN A 2 18.05 5.09 -33.91
CA ASN A 2 16.59 5.14 -33.86
C ASN A 2 16.09 4.77 -32.46
N ARG A 3 15.16 5.57 -31.94
CA ARG A 3 14.40 5.36 -30.69
C ARG A 3 13.93 3.90 -30.52
N ASN A 4 13.58 3.24 -31.61
CA ASN A 4 13.13 1.84 -31.63
C ASN A 4 14.19 0.84 -31.16
N GLU A 5 15.49 1.09 -31.42
CA GLU A 5 16.57 0.19 -30.97
C GLU A 5 16.73 0.21 -29.45
N VAL A 6 16.46 1.38 -28.84
CA VAL A 6 16.48 1.53 -27.37
C VAL A 6 15.26 0.85 -26.75
N ILE A 7 14.08 0.95 -27.39
CA ILE A 7 12.88 0.23 -26.97
C ILE A 7 13.10 -1.29 -27.04
N GLU A 8 13.70 -1.78 -28.13
CA GLU A 8 14.01 -3.21 -28.31
C GLU A 8 15.02 -3.71 -27.27
N PHE A 9 16.01 -2.88 -26.91
CA PHE A 9 16.93 -3.16 -25.81
C PHE A 9 16.19 -3.30 -24.47
N PHE A 10 15.27 -2.40 -24.15
CA PHE A 10 14.48 -2.51 -22.91
C PHE A 10 13.51 -3.69 -22.92
N GLN A 11 13.03 -4.11 -24.10
CA GLN A 11 12.20 -5.31 -24.26
C GLN A 11 12.98 -6.61 -24.10
N ASN A 12 14.27 -6.60 -24.43
CA ASN A 12 15.13 -7.78 -24.45
C ASN A 12 16.42 -7.52 -23.65
N LEU A 13 16.27 -7.19 -22.36
CA LEU A 13 17.42 -6.95 -21.48
C LEU A 13 18.29 -8.22 -21.38
N PRO A 14 19.61 -8.12 -21.59
CA PRO A 14 20.54 -9.23 -21.35
C PRO A 14 20.40 -9.79 -19.93
N LYS A 15 20.62 -11.10 -19.74
CA LYS A 15 20.54 -11.73 -18.40
C LYS A 15 21.59 -11.21 -17.42
N SER A 16 22.74 -10.78 -17.93
CA SER A 16 23.85 -10.25 -17.13
C SER A 16 23.71 -8.74 -16.93
N GLU A 17 23.71 -8.29 -15.67
CA GLU A 17 23.64 -6.87 -15.32
C GLU A 17 24.82 -6.05 -15.88
N ILE A 18 25.99 -6.69 -16.00
CA ILE A 18 27.18 -6.07 -16.60
C ILE A 18 26.98 -5.84 -18.10
N ASP A 19 26.36 -6.79 -18.79
CA ASP A 19 26.06 -6.66 -20.22
C ASP A 19 24.96 -5.64 -20.47
N GLN A 20 23.95 -5.57 -19.58
CA GLN A 20 22.95 -4.51 -19.59
C GLN A 20 23.61 -3.14 -19.48
N PHE A 21 24.56 -2.96 -18.55
CA PHE A 21 25.27 -1.71 -18.34
C PHE A 21 26.08 -1.30 -19.56
N ASN A 22 26.91 -2.22 -20.08
CA ASN A 22 27.75 -1.95 -21.26
C ASN A 22 26.90 -1.59 -22.48
N LYS A 23 25.78 -2.31 -22.68
CA LYS A 23 24.89 -2.05 -23.81
C LYS A 23 24.11 -0.74 -23.66
N ALA A 24 23.63 -0.43 -22.46
CA ALA A 24 22.98 0.85 -22.16
C ALA A 24 23.94 2.03 -22.37
N LEU A 25 25.21 1.88 -21.98
CA LEU A 25 26.24 2.91 -22.15
C LEU A 25 26.58 3.14 -23.62
N GLU A 26 26.63 2.07 -24.40
CA GLU A 26 26.78 2.13 -25.86
C GLU A 26 25.62 2.92 -26.51
N LEU A 27 24.38 2.64 -26.12
CA LEU A 27 23.18 3.33 -26.60
C LEU A 27 23.12 4.79 -26.17
N TYR A 28 23.56 5.08 -24.95
CA TYR A 28 23.65 6.43 -24.40
C TYR A 28 24.63 7.30 -25.20
N ARG A 29 25.84 6.77 -25.45
CA ARG A 29 26.90 7.47 -26.21
C ARG A 29 26.49 7.81 -27.65
N LYS A 30 25.67 6.95 -28.27
CA LYS A 30 25.25 7.12 -29.67
C LYS A 30 24.23 8.25 -29.89
N ASN A 31 23.61 8.77 -28.84
CA ASN A 31 22.69 9.91 -28.99
C ASN A 31 23.46 11.24 -28.99
N PRO A 32 23.35 12.12 -29.98
CA PRO A 32 24.11 13.37 -30.02
C PRO A 32 23.80 14.34 -28.86
N LYS A 33 22.66 14.18 -28.18
CA LYS A 33 22.23 15.02 -27.05
C LYS A 33 22.61 14.45 -25.67
N HIS A 34 23.40 13.38 -25.62
CA HIS A 34 23.79 12.78 -24.34
C HIS A 34 24.64 13.74 -23.49
N ASN A 35 24.52 13.63 -22.17
CA ASN A 35 25.30 14.44 -21.26
C ASN A 35 26.74 13.90 -21.17
N GLN A 36 27.70 14.69 -21.62
CA GLN A 36 29.13 14.34 -21.63
C GLN A 36 29.69 14.12 -20.21
N GLY A 37 29.22 14.88 -19.22
CA GLY A 37 29.65 14.75 -17.83
C GLY A 37 29.19 13.44 -17.21
N LEU A 38 27.93 13.07 -17.42
CA LEU A 38 27.38 11.78 -16.97
C LEU A 38 28.07 10.61 -17.67
N MET A 39 28.34 10.72 -18.97
CA MET A 39 29.07 9.68 -19.71
C MET A 39 30.49 9.45 -19.17
N ARG A 40 31.24 10.52 -18.86
CA ARG A 40 32.56 10.39 -18.21
C ARG A 40 32.46 9.75 -16.84
N ARG A 41 31.44 10.10 -16.06
CA ARG A 41 31.18 9.49 -14.74
C ARG A 41 30.93 7.99 -14.87
N TYR A 42 30.02 7.57 -15.76
CA TYR A 42 29.70 6.16 -15.96
C TYR A 42 30.90 5.35 -16.47
N ASN A 43 31.73 5.92 -17.34
CA ASN A 43 32.98 5.29 -17.78
C ASN A 43 34.03 5.17 -16.66
N ALA A 44 34.12 6.17 -15.78
CA ALA A 44 35.09 6.17 -14.68
C ALA A 44 34.66 5.24 -13.54
N SER A 45 33.36 5.19 -13.22
CA SER A 45 32.83 4.36 -12.14
C SER A 45 32.70 2.88 -12.52
N GLY A 46 32.54 2.59 -13.81
CA GLY A 46 32.21 1.25 -14.28
C GLY A 46 30.85 0.76 -13.77
N TYR A 47 30.66 -0.56 -13.83
CA TYR A 47 29.43 -1.22 -13.42
C TYR A 47 29.23 -1.17 -11.89
N THR A 48 28.09 -0.62 -11.47
CA THR A 48 27.49 -0.82 -10.15
C THR A 48 25.97 -0.89 -10.32
N LYS A 49 25.26 -1.54 -9.38
CA LYS A 49 23.79 -1.64 -9.45
C LYS A 49 23.11 -0.28 -9.53
N SER A 50 23.56 0.69 -8.72
CA SER A 50 23.03 2.05 -8.76
C SER A 50 23.37 2.78 -10.07
N ALA A 51 24.59 2.63 -10.59
CA ALA A 51 24.97 3.23 -11.87
C ALA A 51 24.15 2.68 -13.04
N LEU A 52 23.84 1.37 -13.04
CA LEU A 52 22.96 0.76 -14.02
C LEU A 52 21.55 1.34 -13.97
N GLN A 53 20.93 1.39 -12.79
CA GLN A 53 19.59 1.97 -12.63
C GLN A 53 19.52 3.42 -13.12
N ASN A 54 20.49 4.24 -12.73
CA ASN A 54 20.58 5.63 -13.17
C ASN A 54 20.79 5.75 -14.69
N LEU A 55 21.66 4.92 -15.27
CA LEU A 55 21.93 4.92 -16.71
C LEU A 55 20.70 4.49 -17.52
N LEU A 56 19.95 3.49 -17.06
CA LEU A 56 18.71 3.06 -17.69
C LEU A 56 17.64 4.16 -17.62
N TYR A 57 17.52 4.85 -16.48
CA TYR A 57 16.63 6.00 -16.32
C TYR A 57 17.00 7.15 -17.28
N ASP A 58 18.29 7.54 -17.28
CA ASP A 58 18.81 8.60 -18.16
C ASP A 58 18.57 8.27 -19.64
N LEU A 59 18.71 6.99 -20.01
CA LEU A 59 18.48 6.52 -21.37
C LEU A 59 16.99 6.60 -21.77
N LYS A 60 16.05 6.26 -20.87
CA LYS A 60 14.61 6.44 -21.11
C LYS A 60 14.27 7.92 -21.33
N GLN A 61 14.78 8.80 -20.48
CA GLN A 61 14.55 10.25 -20.56
C GLN A 61 15.14 10.83 -21.87
N LEU A 62 16.37 10.44 -22.21
CA LEU A 62 17.08 10.95 -23.38
C LEU A 62 16.36 10.63 -24.70
N TYR A 63 15.63 9.51 -24.77
CA TYR A 63 14.86 9.09 -25.94
C TYR A 63 13.34 9.31 -25.79
N ALA A 64 12.91 9.96 -24.69
CA ALA A 64 11.50 10.17 -24.33
C ALA A 64 10.67 8.89 -24.46
N ILE A 65 11.19 7.78 -23.90
CA ILE A 65 10.53 6.48 -23.92
C ILE A 65 9.69 6.35 -22.65
N LYS A 66 8.41 6.01 -22.82
CA LYS A 66 7.51 5.72 -21.70
C LYS A 66 7.49 4.22 -21.42
N ASP A 67 7.21 3.84 -20.17
CA ASP A 67 7.17 2.42 -19.78
C ASP A 67 6.13 1.60 -20.55
N VAL A 68 5.05 2.25 -21.01
CA VAL A 68 4.04 1.62 -21.89
C VAL A 68 4.62 1.17 -23.24
N GLU A 69 5.60 1.90 -23.79
CA GLU A 69 6.21 1.58 -25.08
C GLU A 69 7.20 0.41 -24.95
N ILE A 70 7.88 0.32 -23.80
CA ILE A 70 8.74 -0.82 -23.46
C ILE A 70 7.89 -2.09 -23.34
N ARG A 71 6.69 -2.01 -22.78
CA ARG A 71 5.82 -3.19 -22.56
C ARG A 71 5.11 -3.67 -23.83
N SER A 72 4.90 -2.81 -24.83
CA SER A 72 4.18 -3.22 -26.06
C SER A 72 5.13 -3.91 -27.05
N LYS A 73 4.98 -5.23 -27.23
CA LYS A 73 5.56 -5.93 -28.38
C LYS A 73 4.81 -5.51 -29.67
N LYS A 74 5.23 -4.39 -30.25
CA LYS A 74 5.00 -3.86 -31.61
C LYS A 74 3.60 -4.05 -32.23
N THR A 75 2.85 -2.95 -32.31
CA THR A 75 2.18 -2.52 -33.55
C THR A 75 2.32 -1.00 -33.71
N VAL A 76 2.85 -0.59 -34.86
CA VAL A 76 3.10 0.79 -35.28
C VAL A 76 1.78 1.50 -35.57
N ASN A 77 1.55 2.69 -34.98
CA ASN A 77 1.08 3.92 -35.66
C ASN A 77 0.76 5.05 -34.64
N VAL A 78 1.23 6.25 -34.95
CA VAL A 78 0.94 7.55 -34.29
C VAL A 78 0.35 8.46 -35.39
N PRO A 79 -0.70 9.29 -35.14
CA PRO A 79 -0.46 10.71 -34.82
C PRO A 79 -1.38 11.36 -33.75
N THR A 80 -0.75 12.13 -32.83
CA THR A 80 -1.07 13.49 -32.26
C THR A 80 -2.53 13.87 -31.90
N SER A 81 -2.87 14.49 -30.75
CA SER A 81 -2.35 15.76 -30.20
C SER A 81 -2.73 16.05 -28.71
N THR A 82 -1.72 16.41 -27.90
CA THR A 82 -1.53 17.56 -26.95
C THR A 82 -2.70 18.20 -26.13
N PRO A 83 -2.43 19.00 -25.07
CA PRO A 83 -2.07 18.64 -23.68
C PRO A 83 -3.05 19.23 -22.64
N SER A 84 -3.02 18.77 -21.38
CA SER A 84 -3.23 19.68 -20.25
C SER A 84 -2.59 19.15 -18.98
N ALA A 85 -1.80 20.02 -18.36
CA ALA A 85 -1.04 19.79 -17.15
C ALA A 85 -1.92 20.01 -15.92
N THR A 86 -1.71 19.20 -14.87
CA THR A 86 -1.42 19.64 -13.48
C THR A 86 -0.99 18.41 -12.66
N THR A 87 0.31 18.34 -12.36
CA THR A 87 0.98 17.59 -11.28
C THR A 87 0.40 17.98 -9.91
N ALA A 88 0.29 17.16 -8.85
CA ALA A 88 1.04 16.02 -8.35
C ALA A 88 0.13 15.21 -7.39
N THR A 89 0.28 13.92 -7.08
CA THR A 89 1.49 13.08 -7.02
C THR A 89 1.05 11.64 -7.33
N ASP A 90 1.58 11.07 -8.41
CA ASP A 90 1.25 9.72 -8.88
C ASP A 90 1.97 8.66 -8.03
N ILE A 91 1.19 7.89 -7.27
CA ILE A 91 1.61 6.70 -6.53
C ILE A 91 1.56 5.48 -7.48
N ASN A 92 2.28 5.54 -8.61
CA ASN A 92 2.16 4.56 -9.70
C ASN A 92 3.22 3.45 -9.71
N ASP A 93 4.16 3.43 -8.76
CA ASP A 93 5.16 2.35 -8.65
C ASP A 93 5.04 1.62 -7.31
N ILE A 94 3.95 0.89 -7.11
CA ILE A 94 3.91 -0.17 -6.10
C ILE A 94 3.69 -1.50 -6.81
N ASP A 95 4.80 -2.02 -7.35
CA ASP A 95 4.96 -3.44 -7.65
C ASP A 95 5.07 -4.20 -6.32
N VAL A 96 4.05 -4.99 -6.00
CA VAL A 96 4.08 -6.46 -6.08
C VAL A 96 2.93 -7.00 -5.23
N VAL A 97 1.98 -7.62 -5.95
CA VAL A 97 1.12 -8.69 -5.45
C VAL A 97 1.99 -9.92 -5.17
N HIS A 98 1.89 -10.50 -3.97
CA HIS A 98 2.13 -11.94 -3.79
C HIS A 98 1.24 -12.51 -2.69
N ASP A 99 0.42 -13.48 -3.09
CA ASP A 99 -0.09 -14.58 -2.29
C ASP A 99 0.52 -15.84 -2.94
N ASP A 100 0.81 -16.83 -2.11
CA ASP A 100 1.79 -17.90 -2.32
C ASP A 100 1.74 -18.71 -3.65
N VAL A 101 2.93 -19.18 -4.04
CA VAL A 101 3.30 -20.25 -5.00
C VAL A 101 2.18 -20.84 -5.87
N THR A 102 2.23 -20.55 -7.18
CA THR A 102 2.08 -21.53 -8.27
C THR A 102 2.41 -20.87 -9.61
N ASP A 103 3.15 -21.62 -10.43
CA ASP A 103 3.53 -21.39 -11.82
C ASP A 103 2.38 -20.79 -12.67
N ASP A 104 2.69 -19.84 -13.55
CA ASP A 104 1.81 -19.24 -14.57
C ASP A 104 0.57 -18.41 -14.13
N LYS A 105 0.73 -17.37 -13.30
CA LYS A 105 -0.29 -16.30 -13.19
C LYS A 105 0.27 -14.96 -13.64
N GLN A 106 -0.35 -14.40 -14.69
CA GLN A 106 -0.20 -13.00 -15.08
C GLN A 106 -0.33 -12.11 -13.84
N GLU A 107 0.65 -11.22 -13.62
CA GLU A 107 0.62 -10.23 -12.55
C GLU A 107 -0.61 -9.33 -12.73
N VAL A 108 -1.70 -9.68 -12.04
CA VAL A 108 -2.88 -8.82 -11.99
C VAL A 108 -2.51 -7.63 -11.13
N LYS A 109 -2.49 -6.43 -11.71
CA LYS A 109 -2.18 -5.23 -10.96
C LYS A 109 -3.22 -5.06 -9.86
N PHE A 110 -2.82 -4.49 -8.72
CA PHE A 110 -3.74 -4.24 -7.61
C PHE A 110 -5.02 -3.48 -8.04
N ARG A 111 -4.88 -2.52 -8.96
CA ARG A 111 -6.02 -1.79 -9.54
C ARG A 111 -6.91 -2.64 -10.45
N ASP A 112 -6.33 -3.62 -11.14
CA ASP A 112 -7.10 -4.54 -11.99
C ASP A 112 -7.85 -5.53 -11.10
N GLN A 113 -7.23 -5.98 -10.00
CA GLN A 113 -7.86 -6.84 -9.00
C GLN A 113 -9.05 -6.16 -8.32
N TYR A 114 -8.91 -4.87 -7.99
CA TYR A 114 -9.95 -4.07 -7.32
C TYR A 114 -10.41 -2.90 -8.21
N SER A 115 -10.98 -3.22 -9.38
CA SER A 115 -11.34 -2.22 -10.40
C SER A 115 -12.30 -1.14 -9.88
N PHE A 116 -13.13 -1.48 -8.89
CA PHE A 116 -14.07 -0.54 -8.27
C PHE A 116 -13.41 0.67 -7.62
N LEU A 117 -12.11 0.61 -7.28
CA LEU A 117 -11.38 1.74 -6.70
C LEU A 117 -11.27 2.94 -7.66
N GLN A 118 -11.50 2.72 -8.96
CA GLN A 118 -11.54 3.77 -9.99
C GLN A 118 -12.94 4.34 -10.23
N GLU A 119 -13.98 3.70 -9.68
CA GLU A 119 -15.36 4.18 -9.82
C GLU A 119 -15.55 5.49 -9.01
N GLU A 120 -16.33 6.43 -9.55
CA GLU A 120 -16.65 7.69 -8.86
C GLU A 120 -17.47 7.43 -7.58
N ASP A 121 -18.33 6.41 -7.60
CA ASP A 121 -19.20 6.01 -6.49
C ASP A 121 -18.49 5.18 -5.41
N CYS A 122 -17.18 4.93 -5.53
CA CYS A 122 -16.44 4.17 -4.54
C CYS A 122 -16.27 4.96 -3.23
N PRO A 123 -16.73 4.40 -2.08
CA PRO A 123 -16.53 4.99 -0.76
C PRO A 123 -15.07 5.36 -0.50
N ASN A 124 -14.84 6.54 0.08
CA ASN A 124 -13.51 7.03 0.38
C ASN A 124 -12.77 6.12 1.37
N GLU A 125 -13.51 5.51 2.29
CA GLU A 125 -12.96 4.56 3.27
C GLU A 125 -12.33 3.33 2.60
N LEU A 126 -12.89 2.85 1.48
CA LEU A 126 -12.29 1.72 0.73
C LEU A 126 -11.03 2.15 -0.03
N LYS A 127 -10.96 3.41 -0.46
CA LYS A 127 -9.74 3.98 -1.06
C LYS A 127 -8.62 4.13 -0.03
N VAL A 128 -8.98 4.53 1.20
CA VAL A 128 -8.03 4.54 2.34
C VAL A 128 -7.56 3.11 2.64
N LEU A 129 -8.49 2.16 2.73
CA LEU A 129 -8.14 0.75 2.95
C LEU A 129 -7.24 0.17 1.85
N ALA A 130 -7.45 0.55 0.60
CA ALA A 130 -6.56 0.15 -0.48
C ALA A 130 -5.12 0.63 -0.26
N ALA A 131 -4.93 1.87 0.22
CA ALA A 131 -3.61 2.40 0.56
C ALA A 131 -3.03 1.70 1.82
N ASP A 132 -3.85 1.47 2.84
CA ASP A 132 -3.44 0.78 4.07
C ASP A 132 -3.04 -0.67 3.78
N LYS A 133 -3.76 -1.36 2.87
CA LYS A 133 -3.43 -2.73 2.44
C LYS A 133 -2.03 -2.82 1.84
N ILE A 134 -1.70 -1.87 0.96
CA ILE A 134 -0.37 -1.81 0.33
C ILE A 134 0.70 -1.58 1.41
N THR A 135 0.43 -0.69 2.35
CA THR A 135 1.35 -0.39 3.46
C THR A 135 1.56 -1.60 4.37
N ALA A 136 0.48 -2.25 4.81
CA ALA A 136 0.52 -3.44 5.66
C ALA A 136 1.28 -4.59 4.98
N TYR A 137 1.03 -4.82 3.69
CA TYR A 137 1.76 -5.83 2.93
C TYR A 137 3.26 -5.52 2.81
N ASN A 138 3.64 -4.27 2.50
CA ASN A 138 5.04 -3.89 2.40
C ASN A 138 5.76 -4.05 3.74
N ASN A 139 5.12 -3.63 4.84
CA ASN A 139 5.66 -3.79 6.18
C ASN A 139 5.79 -5.28 6.56
N TYR A 140 4.78 -6.10 6.23
CA TYR A 140 4.84 -7.56 6.40
C TYR A 140 6.04 -8.14 5.64
N LYS A 141 6.19 -7.83 4.36
CA LYS A 141 7.27 -8.36 3.51
C LYS A 141 8.65 -8.01 4.07
N LEU A 142 8.85 -6.74 4.44
CA LEU A 142 10.10 -6.26 5.02
C LEU A 142 10.40 -6.94 6.36
N ALA A 143 9.43 -6.94 7.28
CA ALA A 143 9.60 -7.54 8.60
C ALA A 143 9.80 -9.07 8.51
N HIS A 144 9.15 -9.74 7.57
CA HIS A 144 9.29 -11.17 7.35
C HIS A 144 10.66 -11.52 6.75
N GLU A 145 11.15 -10.73 5.80
CA GLU A 145 12.50 -10.90 5.25
C GLU A 145 13.57 -10.68 6.33
N GLU A 146 13.39 -9.68 7.18
CA GLU A 146 14.27 -9.42 8.31
C GLU A 146 14.26 -10.56 9.34
N LEU A 147 13.07 -11.11 9.64
CA LEU A 147 12.93 -12.26 10.53
C LEU A 147 13.63 -13.51 9.95
N GLN A 148 13.47 -13.78 8.66
CA GLN A 148 14.17 -14.89 7.99
C GLN A 148 15.70 -14.71 8.01
N LYS A 149 16.20 -13.48 7.86
CA LYS A 149 17.64 -13.19 7.97
C LYS A 149 18.16 -13.39 9.39
N ALA A 150 17.36 -13.04 10.39
CA ALA A 150 17.68 -13.28 11.80
C ALA A 150 17.67 -14.78 12.17
N GLU A 151 16.72 -15.54 11.63
CA GLU A 151 16.65 -17.00 11.83
C GLU A 151 17.78 -17.74 11.11
N SER A 152 18.17 -17.28 9.92
CA SER A 152 19.29 -17.87 9.16
C SER A 152 20.67 -17.48 9.68
N GLY A 153 20.76 -16.63 10.72
CA GLY A 153 22.03 -16.14 11.28
C GLY A 153 22.75 -15.14 10.39
N THR A 154 22.09 -14.61 9.36
CA THR A 154 22.63 -13.54 8.49
C THR A 154 22.74 -12.21 9.23
N ILE A 155 21.82 -11.97 10.17
CA ILE A 155 21.78 -10.78 11.03
C ILE A 155 21.67 -11.24 12.48
N GLU A 156 22.52 -10.71 13.34
CA GLU A 156 22.40 -10.90 14.78
C GLU A 156 21.50 -9.81 15.37
N ILE A 157 20.33 -10.22 15.86
CA ILE A 157 19.42 -9.40 16.67
C ILE A 157 19.14 -10.13 17.98
N SER A 158 18.85 -9.37 19.04
CA SER A 158 18.55 -9.95 20.35
C SER A 158 17.26 -10.80 20.32
N GLU A 159 17.13 -11.74 21.25
CA GLU A 159 15.91 -12.55 21.37
C GLU A 159 14.65 -11.71 21.65
N GLU A 160 14.80 -10.59 22.36
CA GLU A 160 13.70 -9.64 22.60
C GLU A 160 13.27 -8.94 21.30
N GLU A 161 14.22 -8.48 20.48
CA GLU A 161 13.94 -7.86 19.19
C GLU A 161 13.33 -8.85 18.19
N LYS A 162 13.79 -10.11 18.19
CA LYS A 162 13.17 -11.19 17.39
C LYS A 162 11.70 -11.39 17.77
N ALA A 163 11.40 -11.42 19.07
CA ALA A 163 10.03 -11.59 19.55
C ALA A 163 9.13 -10.41 19.13
N VAL A 164 9.63 -9.17 19.20
CA VAL A 164 8.92 -7.99 18.71
C VAL A 164 8.71 -8.05 17.20
N LEU A 165 9.74 -8.44 16.44
CA LEU A 165 9.68 -8.57 14.99
C LEU A 165 8.65 -9.62 14.56
N ALA A 166 8.66 -10.80 15.19
CA ALA A 166 7.68 -11.86 14.93
C ALA A 166 6.23 -11.41 15.23
N LYS A 167 6.03 -10.65 16.32
CA LYS A 167 4.73 -10.05 16.63
C LYS A 167 4.30 -9.05 15.57
N ASN A 168 5.21 -8.20 15.08
CA ASN A 168 4.92 -7.23 14.03
C ASN A 168 4.57 -7.92 12.71
N VAL A 169 5.32 -8.95 12.30
CA VAL A 169 5.01 -9.77 11.11
C VAL A 169 3.58 -10.31 11.19
N THR A 170 3.21 -10.88 12.33
CA THR A 170 1.85 -11.41 12.54
C THR A 170 0.81 -10.31 12.45
N THR A 171 1.05 -9.17 13.10
CA THR A 171 0.13 -8.02 13.12
C THR A 171 -0.10 -7.46 11.71
N TYR A 172 0.97 -7.25 10.92
CA TYR A 172 0.86 -6.74 9.56
C TYR A 172 0.17 -7.72 8.62
N PHE A 173 0.40 -9.03 8.82
CA PHE A 173 -0.30 -10.07 8.07
C PHE A 173 -1.80 -10.07 8.35
N GLU A 174 -2.18 -10.08 9.63
CA GLU A 174 -3.59 -10.05 10.06
C GLU A 174 -4.30 -8.80 9.53
N GLU A 175 -3.69 -7.62 9.66
CA GLU A 175 -4.23 -6.36 9.14
C GLU A 175 -4.44 -6.42 7.62
N ASN A 176 -3.45 -6.92 6.87
CA ASN A 176 -3.55 -7.08 5.42
C ASN A 176 -4.70 -8.02 4.99
N GLU A 177 -4.92 -9.10 5.74
CA GLU A 177 -6.00 -10.07 5.48
C GLU A 177 -7.38 -9.52 5.86
N GLU A 178 -7.49 -8.79 6.98
CA GLU A 178 -8.73 -8.10 7.36
C GLU A 178 -9.17 -7.10 6.28
N ILE A 179 -8.22 -6.31 5.77
CA ILE A 179 -8.49 -5.34 4.70
C ILE A 179 -8.86 -6.07 3.40
N LYS A 180 -8.16 -7.17 3.06
CA LYS A 180 -8.50 -8.01 1.89
C LYS A 180 -9.96 -8.44 1.93
N ALA A 181 -10.42 -8.90 3.08
CA ALA A 181 -11.80 -9.37 3.27
C ALA A 181 -12.83 -8.25 3.02
N GLU A 182 -12.57 -7.03 3.46
CA GLU A 182 -13.42 -5.86 3.16
C GLU A 182 -13.49 -5.56 1.67
N LEU A 183 -12.32 -5.49 1.00
CA LEU A 183 -12.24 -5.15 -0.43
C LEU A 183 -12.92 -6.20 -1.31
N VAL A 184 -12.69 -7.49 -1.04
CA VAL A 184 -13.33 -8.60 -1.76
C VAL A 184 -14.84 -8.60 -1.53
N TYR A 185 -15.28 -8.42 -0.29
CA TYR A 185 -16.72 -8.38 0.00
C TYR A 185 -17.43 -7.23 -0.73
N TYR A 186 -16.81 -6.05 -0.78
CA TYR A 186 -17.36 -4.91 -1.52
C TYR A 186 -17.35 -5.17 -3.04
N GLN A 187 -16.32 -5.81 -3.58
CA GLN A 187 -16.27 -6.17 -4.99
C GLN A 187 -17.45 -7.07 -5.40
N GLU A 188 -17.79 -8.05 -4.56
CA GLU A 188 -18.87 -9.02 -4.83
C GLU A 188 -20.27 -8.46 -4.54
N ASN A 189 -20.42 -7.68 -3.47
CA ASN A 189 -21.74 -7.29 -2.93
C ASN A 189 -22.07 -5.81 -3.10
N LYS A 190 -21.08 -4.99 -3.50
CA LYS A 190 -21.14 -3.52 -3.53
C LYS A 190 -21.65 -2.91 -2.21
N LYS A 191 -21.34 -3.59 -1.09
CA LYS A 191 -21.71 -3.22 0.28
C LYS A 191 -20.49 -3.32 1.18
N ILE A 192 -20.40 -2.44 2.18
CA ILE A 192 -19.32 -2.47 3.17
C ILE A 192 -19.58 -3.60 4.18
N LEU A 193 -18.59 -4.47 4.40
CA LEU A 193 -18.67 -5.55 5.39
C LEU A 193 -18.63 -4.97 6.81
N GLY A 194 -17.70 -4.05 7.09
CA GLY A 194 -17.67 -3.25 8.32
C GLY A 194 -17.08 -3.97 9.53
N LYS A 195 -16.21 -4.95 9.31
CA LYS A 195 -15.37 -5.58 10.34
C LYS A 195 -14.15 -4.72 10.67
N HIS A 196 -13.50 -4.13 9.66
CA HIS A 196 -12.29 -3.33 9.87
C HIS A 196 -12.57 -2.08 10.71
N SER A 197 -11.57 -1.67 11.51
CA SER A 197 -11.65 -0.58 12.48
C SER A 197 -12.05 0.77 11.87
N ILE A 198 -11.64 1.04 10.63
CA ILE A 198 -12.00 2.26 9.87
C ILE A 198 -13.53 2.41 9.72
N PHE A 199 -14.25 1.30 9.67
CA PHE A 199 -15.70 1.27 9.55
C PHE A 199 -16.41 1.23 10.90
N ALA A 200 -15.71 1.43 12.03
CA ALA A 200 -16.32 1.42 13.35
C ALA A 200 -17.55 2.34 13.43
N LYS A 201 -17.47 3.53 12.81
CA LYS A 201 -18.61 4.46 12.73
C LYS A 201 -19.80 3.84 11.99
N LEU A 202 -19.60 3.34 10.76
CA LEU A 202 -20.66 2.72 9.95
C LEU A 202 -21.26 1.49 10.64
N LYS A 203 -20.42 0.69 11.29
CA LYS A 203 -20.83 -0.46 12.11
C LYS A 203 -21.73 0.00 13.26
N PHE A 204 -21.34 1.04 13.98
CA PHE A 204 -22.15 1.60 15.06
C PHE A 204 -23.44 2.25 14.55
N GLU A 205 -23.43 2.93 13.41
CA GLU A 205 -24.64 3.46 12.77
C GLU A 205 -25.65 2.35 12.48
N ARG A 206 -25.23 1.25 11.83
CA ARG A 206 -26.09 0.09 11.60
C ARG A 206 -26.60 -0.56 12.88
N ILE A 207 -25.75 -0.71 13.89
CA ILE A 207 -26.17 -1.27 15.19
C ILE A 207 -27.24 -0.36 15.79
N VAL A 208 -26.97 0.94 15.86
CA VAL A 208 -27.86 1.92 16.47
C VAL A 208 -29.16 2.05 15.69
N GLU A 209 -29.16 1.99 14.37
CA GLU A 209 -30.36 1.92 13.53
C GLU A 209 -31.27 0.75 13.93
N ASN A 210 -30.68 -0.41 14.18
CA ASN A 210 -31.40 -1.63 14.59
C ASN A 210 -31.72 -1.70 16.10
N MET A 211 -31.19 -0.79 16.94
CA MET A 211 -31.52 -0.75 18.37
C MET A 211 -32.92 -0.17 18.63
N SER A 212 -33.65 -0.77 19.57
CA SER A 212 -34.90 -0.20 20.08
C SER A 212 -34.64 1.10 20.87
N ALA A 213 -35.67 1.95 21.01
CA ALA A 213 -35.56 3.16 21.82
C ALA A 213 -35.13 2.86 23.27
N ASP A 214 -35.68 1.81 23.87
CA ASP A 214 -35.33 1.35 25.22
C ASP A 214 -33.87 0.95 25.33
N ASP A 215 -33.34 0.23 24.33
CA ASP A 215 -31.94 -0.19 24.35
C ASP A 215 -30.99 0.99 24.13
N CYS A 216 -31.40 1.99 23.33
CA CYS A 216 -30.68 3.25 23.21
C CYS A 216 -30.59 3.97 24.56
N PHE A 217 -31.69 4.10 25.32
CA PHE A 217 -31.67 4.71 26.66
C PHE A 217 -30.84 3.91 27.66
N LYS A 218 -30.95 2.56 27.66
CA LYS A 218 -30.10 1.69 28.50
C LYS A 218 -28.62 1.88 28.16
N PHE A 219 -28.28 2.00 26.87
CA PHE A 219 -26.90 2.22 26.43
C PHE A 219 -26.34 3.54 26.95
N VAL A 220 -27.09 4.63 26.83
CA VAL A 220 -26.72 5.95 27.37
C VAL A 220 -26.49 5.85 28.88
N LYS A 221 -27.42 5.25 29.62
CA LYS A 221 -27.34 5.09 31.08
C LYS A 221 -26.12 4.27 31.53
N ASN A 222 -25.78 3.22 30.79
CA ASN A 222 -24.68 2.30 31.16
C ASN A 222 -23.29 2.83 30.78
N THR A 223 -23.22 3.77 29.83
CA THR A 223 -21.95 4.25 29.27
C THR A 223 -21.03 4.95 30.28
N PRO A 224 -21.50 5.83 31.18
CA PRO A 224 -20.65 6.45 32.20
C PRO A 224 -19.95 5.42 33.12
N SER A 225 -20.68 4.40 33.56
CA SER A 225 -20.13 3.33 34.41
C SER A 225 -19.08 2.51 33.65
N TYR A 226 -19.35 2.19 32.38
CA TYR A 226 -18.40 1.48 31.51
C TYR A 226 -17.09 2.26 31.34
N ILE A 227 -17.17 3.56 31.01
CA ILE A 227 -16.01 4.43 30.81
C ILE A 227 -15.22 4.55 32.11
N SER A 228 -15.88 4.77 33.25
CA SER A 228 -15.21 4.86 34.55
C SER A 228 -14.40 3.60 34.87
N LYS A 229 -15.01 2.42 34.70
CA LYS A 229 -14.33 1.13 34.91
C LYS A 229 -13.12 0.95 33.98
N LYS A 230 -13.24 1.33 32.70
CA LYS A 230 -12.13 1.25 31.74
C LYS A 230 -11.01 2.25 32.07
N LYS A 231 -11.35 3.47 32.51
CA LYS A 231 -10.35 4.46 32.99
C LYS A 231 -9.57 3.95 34.19
N THR A 232 -10.21 3.26 35.14
CA THR A 232 -9.50 2.61 36.25
C THR A 232 -8.56 1.52 35.73
N LYS A 233 -9.03 0.67 34.80
CA LYS A 233 -8.17 -0.36 34.17
C LYS A 233 -6.96 0.22 33.42
N ILE A 234 -7.05 1.44 32.86
CA ILE A 234 -5.90 2.14 32.27
C ILE A 234 -4.88 2.52 33.34
N LYS A 235 -5.33 3.00 34.51
CA LYS A 235 -4.44 3.36 35.63
C LYS A 235 -3.71 2.13 36.19
N ASP A 236 -4.42 1.01 36.26
CA ASP A 236 -3.89 -0.23 36.83
C ASP A 236 -3.06 -1.05 35.82
N ALA A 237 -3.12 -0.71 34.53
CA ALA A 237 -2.41 -1.42 33.48
C ALA A 237 -0.92 -1.06 33.46
N VAL A 238 -0.07 -2.07 33.65
CA VAL A 238 1.39 -1.95 33.55
C VAL A 238 1.86 -1.91 32.08
N SER A 239 1.18 -2.66 31.20
CA SER A 239 1.52 -2.75 29.78
C SER A 239 0.89 -1.63 28.96
N GLU A 240 1.69 -0.98 28.13
CA GLU A 240 1.25 0.11 27.24
C GLU A 240 0.23 -0.37 26.19
N ASP A 241 0.39 -1.59 25.68
CA ASP A 241 -0.56 -2.21 24.74
C ASP A 241 -1.95 -2.36 25.37
N LYS A 242 -2.02 -2.74 26.65
CA LYS A 242 -3.30 -2.85 27.38
C LYS A 242 -3.93 -1.48 27.60
N LYS A 243 -3.14 -0.44 27.85
CA LYS A 243 -3.65 0.94 27.94
C LYS A 243 -4.25 1.40 26.61
N LYS A 244 -3.55 1.16 25.49
CA LYS A 244 -4.06 1.46 24.13
C LYS A 244 -5.37 0.72 23.84
N GLN A 245 -5.45 -0.56 24.20
CA GLN A 245 -6.68 -1.34 24.04
C GLN A 245 -7.85 -0.74 24.83
N PHE A 246 -7.65 -0.41 26.10
CA PHE A 246 -8.71 0.19 26.92
C PHE A 246 -9.09 1.60 26.46
N GLN A 247 -8.15 2.35 25.89
CA GLN A 247 -8.42 3.65 25.30
C GLN A 247 -9.28 3.49 24.04
N ASN A 248 -8.93 2.58 23.13
CA ASN A 248 -9.76 2.25 21.96
C ASN A 248 -11.17 1.81 22.34
N ASP A 249 -11.34 1.05 23.42
CA ASP A 249 -12.66 0.67 23.93
C ASP A 249 -13.49 1.87 24.39
N ILE A 250 -12.86 2.87 25.01
CA ILE A 250 -13.52 4.12 25.43
C ILE A 250 -13.91 4.94 24.20
N ASP A 251 -13.02 5.07 23.23
CA ASP A 251 -13.24 5.86 22.02
C ASP A 251 -14.37 5.28 21.17
N ASN A 252 -14.37 3.95 20.99
CA ASN A 252 -15.48 3.23 20.36
C ASN A 252 -16.80 3.42 21.10
N ARG A 253 -16.78 3.38 22.44
CA ARG A 253 -17.98 3.60 23.25
C ARG A 253 -18.53 5.02 23.09
N ASN A 254 -17.65 6.02 23.06
CA ASN A 254 -18.01 7.43 22.86
C ASN A 254 -18.55 7.68 21.45
N LEU A 255 -17.93 7.07 20.43
CA LEU A 255 -18.41 7.14 19.05
C LEU A 255 -19.84 6.61 18.95
N MET A 256 -20.10 5.41 19.49
CA MET A 256 -21.44 4.83 19.53
C MET A 256 -22.41 5.68 20.35
N LEU A 257 -21.98 6.25 21.48
CA LEU A 257 -22.81 7.16 22.29
C LEU A 257 -23.25 8.40 21.48
N SER A 258 -22.36 8.98 20.69
CA SER A 258 -22.71 10.15 19.86
C SER A 258 -23.78 9.81 18.82
N ILE A 259 -23.68 8.62 18.21
CA ILE A 259 -24.66 8.11 17.23
C ILE A 259 -26.01 7.81 17.91
N VAL A 260 -26.00 7.19 19.10
CA VAL A 260 -27.22 6.93 19.90
C VAL A 260 -27.90 8.24 20.31
N ASN A 261 -27.13 9.23 20.80
CA ASN A 261 -27.67 10.53 21.18
C ASN A 261 -28.27 11.25 19.97
N LYS A 262 -27.67 11.13 18.79
CA LYS A 262 -28.24 11.65 17.53
C LYS A 262 -29.57 10.97 17.20
N LYS A 263 -29.66 9.63 17.31
CA LYS A 263 -30.92 8.88 17.09
C LYS A 263 -32.03 9.27 18.07
N LEU A 264 -31.68 9.51 19.33
CA LEU A 264 -32.62 9.92 20.39
C LEU A 264 -32.96 11.42 20.37
N GLY A 265 -32.36 12.22 19.47
CA GLY A 265 -32.56 13.67 19.43
C GLY A 265 -31.93 14.44 20.60
N LEU A 266 -31.02 13.82 21.34
CA LEU A 266 -30.33 14.41 22.51
C LEU A 266 -29.11 15.26 22.12
N GLY A 267 -28.69 15.23 20.85
CA GLY A 267 -27.46 15.85 20.33
C GLY A 267 -27.59 17.30 19.82
N GLY A 268 -28.65 18.02 20.19
CA GLY A 268 -28.91 19.39 19.72
C GLY A 268 -28.97 20.42 20.85
N LYS A 269 -27.80 20.86 21.33
CA LYS A 269 -27.49 22.22 21.81
C LYS A 269 -26.01 22.49 21.62
#